data_AF-A0A662R0X7-F1
#
_entry.id   AF-A0A662R0X7-F1
#
_cell.length_a   1.000
_cell.length_b   1.000
_cell.length_c   1.000
_cell.angle_alpha   90.00
_cell.angle_beta   90.00
_cell.angle_gamma   90.00
#
_symmetry.space_group_name_H-M   'P 1'
#
loop_
_entity.id
_entity.type
_entity.pdbx_description
1 polymer ?
#
loop_
_entity_poly.entity_id
_entity_poly.type
_entity_poly.pdbx_seq_one_letter_code
_entity_poly.pdbx_strand_id
1 'polypeptide(L)' 'MYGEVGMSEIKPSVVYFDGEWGIVRCVRGQEMRLRSIIALVNVIGNVRVHFLSVATTGTISSAMKKYIHKYKSSKP' A
#
# COMPACT_ATOMS: atom_id res chain seq x y z
N MET A 1 7.71 -5.59 -12.43
CA MET A 1 6.94 -6.87 -12.46
C MET A 1 5.97 -6.93 -13.65
N TYR A 2 4.97 -6.06 -13.78
CA TYR A 2 3.93 -6.21 -14.83
C TYR A 2 4.05 -5.29 -16.07
N GLY A 3 5.15 -4.55 -16.20
CA GLY A 3 5.34 -3.60 -17.32
C GLY A 3 4.30 -2.48 -17.37
N GLU A 4 4.34 -1.67 -18.42
CA GLU A 4 3.45 -0.50 -18.57
C GLU A 4 1.98 -0.89 -18.71
N VAL A 5 1.68 -1.89 -19.54
CA VAL A 5 0.30 -2.39 -19.75
C VAL A 5 -0.30 -2.88 -18.43
N GLY A 6 0.43 -3.73 -17.70
CA GLY A 6 -0.05 -4.22 -16.41
C GLY A 6 -0.16 -3.12 -15.35
N MET A 7 0.71 -2.09 -15.36
CA MET A 7 0.54 -0.94 -14.47
C MET A 7 -0.71 -0.12 -14.83
N SER A 8 -1.02 0.02 -16.13
CA SER A 8 -2.22 0.70 -16.61
C SER A 8 -3.52 -0.02 -16.21
N GLU A 9 -3.49 -1.34 -16.08
CA GLU A 9 -4.61 -2.13 -15.55
C GLU A 9 -4.75 -1.99 -14.03
N ILE A 10 -3.63 -2.09 -13.29
CA ILE A 10 -3.63 -2.05 -11.83
C ILE A 10 -3.96 -0.64 -11.32
N LYS A 11 -3.54 0.40 -12.06
CA LYS A 11 -3.64 1.84 -11.72
C LYS A 11 -3.25 2.12 -10.26
N PRO A 12 -2.04 1.71 -9.83
CA PRO A 12 -1.58 1.98 -8.48
C PRO A 12 -1.44 3.48 -8.26
N SER A 13 -1.89 3.99 -7.12
CA SER A 13 -1.67 5.38 -6.73
C SER A 13 -1.51 5.47 -5.22
N VAL A 14 -0.45 6.13 -4.78
CA VAL A 14 -0.25 6.45 -3.36
C VAL A 14 -1.14 7.65 -3.02
N VAL A 15 -2.03 7.49 -2.05
CA VAL A 15 -2.96 8.54 -1.62
C VAL A 15 -2.65 9.09 -0.23
N TYR A 16 -1.81 8.37 0.53
CA TYR A 16 -1.32 8.78 1.83
C TYR A 16 -0.01 8.08 2.14
N PHE A 17 0.94 8.81 2.72
CA PHE A 17 2.15 8.26 3.32
C PHE A 17 2.68 9.23 4.38
N ASP A 18 3.09 8.71 5.54
CA ASP A 18 3.62 9.53 6.65
C ASP A 18 5.02 9.10 7.12
N GLY A 19 5.67 8.19 6.39
CA GLY A 19 6.97 7.62 6.75
C GLY A 19 6.88 6.20 7.32
N GLU A 20 5.80 5.83 7.99
CA GLU A 20 5.60 4.50 8.58
C GLU A 20 4.38 3.79 7.97
N TRP A 21 3.31 4.53 7.74
CA TRP A 21 2.03 4.04 7.20
C TRP A 21 1.77 4.64 5.82
N GLY A 22 1.25 3.81 4.93
CA GLY A 22 0.85 4.21 3.59
C GLY A 22 -0.51 3.66 3.19
N ILE A 23 -1.22 4.40 2.35
CA ILE A 23 -2.40 3.90 1.64
C ILE A 23 -2.11 3.98 0.15
N VAL A 24 -2.17 2.82 -0.50
CA VAL A 24 -2.06 2.69 -1.95
C VAL A 24 -3.38 2.17 -2.48
N ARG A 25 -3.98 2.89 -3.44
CA ARG A 25 -5.18 2.44 -4.15
C ARG A 25 -4.80 1.67 -5.41
N CYS A 26 -5.69 0.79 -5.84
CA CYS A 26 -5.66 0.14 -7.16
C CYS A 26 -7.08 0.01 -7.71
N VAL A 27 -7.20 -0.47 -8.95
CA VAL A 27 -8.47 -0.95 -9.49
C VAL A 27 -8.97 -2.15 -8.67
N ARG A 28 -10.29 -2.22 -8.43
CA ARG A 28 -10.93 -3.33 -7.70
C ARG A 28 -10.64 -4.66 -8.42
N GLY A 29 -10.29 -5.71 -7.66
CA GLY A 29 -9.87 -7.01 -8.19
C GLY A 29 -8.38 -7.12 -8.52
N GLN A 30 -7.62 -6.02 -8.45
CA GLN A 30 -6.17 -6.01 -8.71
C GLN A 30 -5.33 -6.02 -7.42
N GLU A 31 -5.96 -6.21 -6.25
CA GLU A 31 -5.32 -6.04 -4.94
C GLU A 31 -4.17 -7.01 -4.74
N MET A 32 -4.34 -8.26 -5.19
CA MET A 32 -3.29 -9.28 -5.09
C MET A 32 -2.07 -8.92 -5.96
N ARG A 33 -2.29 -8.45 -7.19
CA ARG A 33 -1.20 -8.01 -8.07
C ARG A 33 -0.46 -6.82 -7.48
N LEU A 34 -1.19 -5.84 -6.92
CA LEU A 34 -0.56 -4.71 -6.22
C LEU A 34 0.28 -5.19 -5.03
N ARG A 35 -0.25 -6.09 -4.20
CA ARG A 35 0.46 -6.65 -3.06
C ARG A 35 1.74 -7.37 -3.47
N SER A 36 1.71 -8.13 -4.57
CA SER A 36 2.90 -8.81 -5.10
C SER A 36 3.98 -7.83 -5.56
N ILE A 37 3.62 -6.71 -6.21
CA ILE A 37 4.60 -5.69 -6.61
C ILE A 37 5.30 -5.12 -5.38
N ILE A 38 4.53 -4.71 -4.39
CA ILE A 38 5.03 -4.05 -3.19
C ILE A 38 5.94 -4.99 -2.40
N ALA A 39 5.58 -6.27 -2.29
CA ALA A 39 6.37 -7.29 -1.59
C ALA A 39 7.75 -7.56 -2.25
N LEU A 40 7.92 -7.27 -3.54
CA LEU A 40 9.19 -7.44 -4.24
C LEU A 40 10.13 -6.24 -4.09
N VAL A 41 9.64 -5.10 -3.60
CA VAL A 41 10.47 -3.91 -3.37
C VAL A 41 11.22 -4.06 -2.06
N ASN A 42 12.52 -4.32 -2.15
CA ASN A 42 13.39 -4.54 -0.98
C ASN A 42 14.45 -3.46 -0.77
N VAL A 43 14.67 -2.59 -1.77
CA VAL A 43 15.63 -1.48 -1.72
C VAL A 43 15.04 -0.28 -2.47
N ILE A 44 15.16 0.92 -1.88
CA ILE A 44 14.86 2.20 -2.52
C ILE A 44 16.06 3.12 -2.32
N GLY A 45 16.74 3.49 -3.41
CA GLY A 45 18.02 4.17 -3.34
C GLY A 45 19.04 3.33 -2.55
N ASN A 46 19.55 3.87 -1.44
CA ASN A 46 20.49 3.17 -0.55
C ASN A 46 19.83 2.61 0.72
N VAL A 47 18.49 2.63 0.80
CA VAL A 47 17.76 2.21 1.99
C VAL A 47 17.12 0.84 1.75
N ARG A 48 17.38 -0.11 2.65
CA ARG A 48 16.64 -1.38 2.69
C ARG A 48 15.25 -1.12 3.24
N VAL A 49 14.24 -1.56 2.50
CA VAL A 49 12.84 -1.37 2.87
C VAL A 49 12.13 -2.72 2.92
N HIS A 50 11.08 -2.80 3.74
CA HIS A 50 10.20 -3.95 3.78
C HIS A 50 8.76 -3.43 3.94
N PHE A 51 7.95 -3.64 2.90
CA PHE A 51 6.56 -3.22 2.93
C PHE A 51 5.65 -4.35 3.40
N LEU A 52 4.90 -4.10 4.47
CA LEU A 52 3.91 -5.03 5.00
C LEU A 52 2.49 -4.60 4.61
N SER A 53 1.81 -5.41 3.81
CA SER A 53 0.38 -5.21 3.51
C SER A 53 -0.47 -5.56 4.73
N VAL A 54 -1.08 -4.55 5.35
CA VAL A 54 -1.89 -4.73 6.57
C VAL A 54 -3.32 -5.17 6.26
N ALA A 55 -4.01 -4.46 5.37
CA ALA A 55 -5.39 -4.77 4.99
C ALA A 55 -5.78 -4.08 3.68
N THR A 56 -6.87 -4.59 3.07
CA THR A 56 -7.55 -3.96 1.93
C THR A 56 -8.89 -3.40 2.39
N THR A 57 -9.24 -2.19 1.96
CA THR A 57 -10.57 -1.60 2.20
C THR A 57 -11.11 -0.93 0.95
N GLY A 58 -12.43 -0.72 0.88
CA GLY A 58 -13.07 -0.03 -0.24
C GLY A 58 -12.96 1.51 -0.18
N THR A 59 -12.55 2.10 0.95
CA THR A 59 -12.48 3.56 1.11
C THR A 59 -11.29 3.98 1.97
N ILE A 60 -10.70 5.13 1.62
CA ILE A 60 -9.59 5.75 2.37
C ILE A 60 -9.99 6.02 3.82
N SER A 61 -11.21 6.54 4.05
CA SER A 61 -11.72 6.82 5.40
C SER A 61 -11.78 5.55 6.28
N SER A 62 -12.20 4.41 5.72
CA SER A 62 -12.21 3.14 6.44
C SER A 62 -10.80 2.65 6.75
N ALA A 63 -9.87 2.74 5.79
CA ALA A 63 -8.46 2.38 6.01
C ALA A 63 -7.83 3.22 7.13
N MET A 64 -8.03 4.54 7.07
CA MET A 64 -7.48 5.47 8.05
C MET A 64 -8.02 5.21 9.46
N LYS A 65 -9.34 5.10 9.62
CA LYS A 65 -9.97 4.90 10.93
C LYS A 65 -9.63 3.55 11.55
N LYS A 66 -9.72 2.46 10.77
CA LYS A 66 -9.61 1.09 11.30
C LYS A 66 -8.18 0.65 11.56
N TYR A 67 -7.23 1.11 10.76
CA TYR A 67 -5.86 0.60 10.80
C TYR A 67 -4.86 1.67 11.22
N ILE A 68 -4.86 2.86 10.61
CA ILE A 68 -3.83 3.86 10.88
C ILE A 68 -4.07 4.55 12.23
N HIS A 69 -5.21 5.21 12.41
CA HIS A 69 -5.51 5.94 13.65
C HIS A 69 -5.60 5.00 14.85
N LYS A 70 -6.29 3.86 14.70
CA LYS A 70 -6.40 2.87 15.77
C LYS A 70 -5.03 2.36 16.22
N TYR A 71 -4.12 2.07 15.28
CA TYR A 71 -2.78 1.60 15.62
C TYR A 71 -1.96 2.70 16.30
N LYS A 72 -2.00 3.93 15.79
CA LYS A 72 -1.30 5.07 16.40
C LYS A 72 -1.77 5.37 17.83
N SER A 73 -3.07 5.27 18.09
CA SER A 73 -3.63 5.44 19.43
C SER A 73 -3.34 4.28 20.39
N SER A 74 -2.88 3.14 19.88
CA SER A 74 -2.56 1.95 20.67
C SER A 74 -1.06 1.79 20.97
N LYS A 75 -0.20 2.64 20.40
CA LYS A 75 1.23 2.68 20.69
C LYS A 75 1.38 3.41 22.05
N PRO A 76 2.04 2.82 23.06
CA PRO A 76 2.25 3.45 24.36
C PRO A 76 3.09 4.72 24.27
#